data_AF-A0A7Z2ZKI5-F1
#
_entry.id   AF-A0A7Z2ZKI5-F1
#
_cell.length_a   1.000
_cell.length_b   1.000
_cell.length_c   1.000
_cell.angle_alpha   90.00
_cell.angle_beta   90.00
_cell.angle_gamma   90.00
#
_symmetry.space_group_name_H-M   'P 1'
#
loop_
_entity.id
_entity.type
_entity.pdbx_description
1 polymer ?
#
loop_
_entity_poly.entity_id
_entity_poly.type
_entity_poly.pdbx_seq_one_letter_code
_entity_poly.pdbx_strand_id
1 'polypeptide(L)'
;MIKIEKRNCKVCFQPIFRCSCKKRKHNVKIVRVRFNQVVDVLNVINDQLIGINSSINTNVNNLSTLISNDNTNLNSNMTTSIAALNASLTDMLQTTTNTIISNMNTIQARSCTVRKTSQWSDFSVPCGSQKIFFENFSSPTTEKVIVRAASFQPVESPCRAVLIIVQQDGHVIERLLPPNGSETNLQIDDYSNIAIRCDFGIGDPPPENSDCKGFIQVDEFFCICCPSGVVA
;
A
#
# COMPACT_ATOMS: atom_id res chain seq x y z
N MET A 1 31.61 33.48 -23.57
CA MET A 1 31.52 32.03 -23.89
C MET A 1 30.42 31.45 -23.01
N ILE A 2 29.24 31.17 -23.60
CA ILE A 2 28.00 30.84 -22.88
C ILE A 2 27.76 29.33 -22.97
N LYS A 3 27.44 28.70 -21.84
CA LYS A 3 26.53 27.55 -21.81
C LYS A 3 25.68 27.60 -20.54
N ILE A 4 24.52 28.24 -20.67
CA ILE A 4 23.44 28.22 -19.67
C ILE A 4 22.47 27.13 -20.11
N GLU A 5 22.33 26.09 -19.31
CA GLU A 5 21.38 25.00 -19.53
C GLU A 5 20.02 25.39 -18.95
N LYS A 6 19.04 25.58 -19.85
CA LYS A 6 17.67 26.03 -19.55
C LYS A 6 16.89 24.96 -18.80
N ARG A 7 16.43 25.26 -17.58
CA ARG A 7 15.21 24.64 -17.02
C ARG A 7 14.04 25.58 -17.27
N ASN A 8 13.12 25.14 -18.13
CA ASN A 8 11.86 25.83 -18.41
C ASN A 8 10.91 25.70 -17.20
N CYS A 9 10.78 26.75 -16.40
CA CYS A 9 9.59 27.01 -15.60
C CYS A 9 8.91 28.27 -16.17
N LYS A 10 7.80 28.06 -16.87
CA LYS A 10 6.91 29.13 -17.34
C LYS A 10 6.16 29.70 -16.14
N VAL A 11 6.23 31.02 -15.99
CA VAL A 11 5.34 31.86 -15.17
C VAL A 11 3.88 31.61 -15.55
N CYS A 12 2.98 31.53 -14.56
CA CYS A 12 1.54 31.65 -14.76
C CYS A 12 0.94 32.63 -13.75
N PHE A 13 0.39 33.72 -14.30
CA PHE A 13 -0.52 34.67 -13.69
C PHE A 13 -1.95 34.09 -13.65
N GLN A 14 -2.77 34.53 -12.69
CA GLN A 14 -4.23 34.38 -12.70
C GLN A 14 -4.91 35.59 -13.38
N PRO A 15 -6.22 35.53 -13.74
CA PRO A 15 -7.20 34.48 -13.46
C PRO A 15 -7.85 33.88 -14.74
N ILE A 16 -8.47 32.70 -14.59
CA ILE A 16 -9.28 31.99 -15.61
C ILE A 16 -8.42 31.28 -16.68
N PHE A 17 -8.06 30.01 -16.43
CA PHE A 17 -8.20 28.87 -17.35
C PHE A 17 -7.62 27.60 -16.70
N ARG A 18 -8.31 26.48 -16.93
CA ARG A 18 -8.05 25.13 -16.37
C ARG A 18 -6.59 24.68 -16.52
N CYS A 19 -5.94 24.36 -15.40
CA CYS A 19 -4.76 23.50 -15.41
C CYS A 19 -5.19 22.02 -15.34
N SER A 20 -5.20 21.35 -16.50
CA SER A 20 -5.29 19.89 -16.56
C SER A 20 -3.91 19.28 -16.29
N CYS A 21 -3.64 18.95 -15.02
CA CYS A 21 -2.42 18.23 -14.64
C CYS A 21 -2.51 16.76 -15.05
N LYS A 22 -1.64 16.37 -15.98
CA LYS A 22 -1.47 15.02 -16.54
C LYS A 22 -0.91 14.04 -15.47
N LYS A 23 -1.71 13.65 -14.47
CA LYS A 23 -1.42 12.63 -13.43
C LYS A 23 -1.48 11.19 -13.96
N ARG A 24 -0.85 10.89 -15.10
CA ARG A 24 -0.79 9.50 -15.65
C ARG A 24 0.62 8.92 -15.83
N LYS A 25 1.68 9.62 -15.45
CA LYS A 25 3.07 9.11 -15.63
C LYS A 25 3.74 8.52 -14.39
N HIS A 26 3.19 8.74 -13.18
CA HIS A 26 3.78 8.19 -11.95
C HIS A 26 3.23 6.81 -11.57
N ASN A 27 1.91 6.61 -11.65
CA ASN A 27 1.32 5.27 -11.47
C ASN A 27 1.80 4.27 -12.52
N VAL A 28 2.05 4.70 -13.77
CA VAL A 28 2.64 3.83 -14.80
C VAL A 28 4.05 3.38 -14.44
N LYS A 29 4.85 4.21 -13.76
CA LYS A 29 6.20 3.81 -13.33
C LYS A 29 6.16 2.80 -12.18
N ILE A 30 5.29 3.00 -11.19
CA ILE A 30 5.16 2.07 -10.06
C ILE A 30 4.58 0.73 -10.51
N VAL A 31 3.54 0.76 -11.35
CA VAL A 31 2.96 -0.46 -11.96
C VAL A 31 4.00 -1.16 -12.83
N ARG A 32 4.81 -0.44 -13.61
CA ARG A 32 5.90 -1.03 -14.40
C ARG A 32 6.97 -1.70 -13.53
N VAL A 33 7.35 -1.08 -12.40
CA VAL A 33 8.33 -1.68 -11.47
C VAL A 33 7.77 -2.96 -10.84
N ARG A 34 6.53 -2.94 -10.36
CA ARG A 34 5.88 -4.14 -9.78
C ARG A 34 5.66 -5.24 -10.83
N PHE A 35 5.30 -4.86 -12.06
CA PHE A 35 5.13 -5.81 -13.17
C PHE A 35 6.46 -6.47 -13.53
N ASN A 36 7.56 -5.71 -13.58
CA ASN A 36 8.89 -6.28 -13.83
C ASN A 36 9.32 -7.25 -12.72
N GLN A 37 9.04 -6.93 -11.44
CA GLN A 37 9.32 -7.85 -10.33
C GLN A 37 8.54 -9.17 -10.46
N VAL A 38 7.27 -9.10 -10.89
CA VAL A 38 6.46 -10.31 -11.15
C VAL A 38 7.04 -11.11 -12.32
N VAL A 39 7.49 -10.45 -13.39
CA VAL A 39 8.15 -11.10 -14.54
C VAL A 39 9.45 -11.78 -14.12
N ASP A 40 10.27 -11.15 -13.28
CA ASP A 40 11.52 -11.74 -12.79
C ASP A 40 11.25 -12.99 -11.95
N VAL A 41 10.25 -12.96 -11.07
CA VAL A 41 9.82 -14.15 -10.28
C VAL A 41 9.31 -15.26 -11.20
N LEU A 42 8.51 -14.93 -12.21
CA LEU A 42 8.01 -15.91 -13.18
C LEU A 42 9.14 -16.55 -14.00
N ASN A 43 10.18 -15.79 -14.36
CA ASN A 43 11.34 -16.32 -15.06
C ASN A 43 12.13 -17.29 -14.17
N VAL A 44 12.34 -16.96 -12.89
CA VAL A 44 13.00 -17.86 -11.93
C VAL A 44 12.22 -19.17 -11.77
N ILE A 45 10.89 -19.09 -11.65
CA ILE A 45 10.03 -20.29 -11.56
C ILE A 45 10.13 -21.12 -12.84
N ASN A 46 10.15 -20.47 -14.01
CA ASN A 46 10.28 -21.15 -15.30
C ASN A 46 11.63 -21.88 -15.43
N ASP A 47 12.73 -21.24 -15.03
CA ASP A 47 14.06 -21.85 -15.05
C ASP A 47 14.17 -23.02 -14.09
N GLN A 48 13.55 -22.92 -12.91
CA GLN A 48 13.44 -24.02 -11.95
C GLN A 48 12.66 -25.21 -12.52
N LEU A 49 11.52 -24.95 -13.19
CA LEU A 49 10.71 -25.98 -13.83
C LEU A 49 11.47 -26.69 -14.97
N ILE A 50 12.24 -25.94 -15.76
CA ILE A 50 13.10 -26.50 -16.81
C ILE A 50 14.18 -27.40 -16.18
N GLY A 51 14.80 -26.96 -15.09
CA GLY A 51 15.80 -27.75 -14.35
C GLY A 51 15.22 -29.06 -13.81
N ILE A 52 14.04 -29.01 -13.20
CA ILE A 52 13.32 -30.18 -12.69
C ILE A 52 12.99 -31.15 -13.83
N ASN A 53 12.45 -30.66 -14.95
CA ASN A 53 12.08 -31.50 -16.09
C ASN A 53 13.29 -32.21 -16.71
N SER A 54 14.43 -31.50 -16.83
CA SER A 54 15.68 -32.08 -17.32
C SER A 54 16.21 -33.19 -16.41
N SER A 55 16.16 -32.96 -15.09
CA SER A 55 16.60 -33.95 -14.09
C SER A 55 15.72 -35.20 -14.09
N ILE A 56 14.39 -35.03 -14.15
CA ILE A 56 13.44 -36.15 -14.23
C ILE A 56 13.68 -36.98 -15.50
N ASN A 57 13.78 -36.33 -16.66
CA ASN A 57 14.02 -37.05 -17.92
C ASN A 57 15.34 -37.83 -17.91
N THR A 58 16.40 -37.24 -17.33
CA THR A 58 17.69 -37.92 -17.18
C THR A 58 17.57 -39.16 -16.29
N ASN A 59 16.89 -39.03 -15.15
CA ASN A 59 16.70 -40.13 -14.21
C ASN A 59 15.82 -41.25 -14.79
N VAL A 60 14.75 -40.90 -15.52
CA VAL A 60 13.88 -41.87 -16.19
C VAL A 60 14.64 -42.63 -17.29
N ASN A 61 15.46 -41.93 -18.08
CA ASN A 61 16.29 -42.57 -19.11
C ASN A 61 17.34 -43.50 -18.50
N ASN A 62 17.97 -43.11 -17.40
CA ASN A 62 18.92 -43.95 -16.66
C ASN A 62 18.22 -45.18 -16.05
N LEU A 63 17.00 -45.03 -15.54
CA LEU A 63 16.21 -46.15 -15.04
C LEU A 63 15.81 -47.10 -16.17
N SER A 64 15.41 -46.58 -17.32
CA SER A 64 15.06 -47.38 -18.50
C SER A 64 16.24 -48.20 -19.02
N THR A 65 17.46 -47.64 -19.02
CA THR A 65 18.67 -48.36 -19.48
C THR A 65 19.11 -49.42 -18.47
N LEU A 66 18.92 -49.19 -17.17
CA LEU A 66 19.17 -50.17 -16.12
C LEU A 66 18.19 -51.35 -16.18
N ILE A 67 16.90 -51.09 -16.40
CA ILE A 67 15.87 -52.15 -16.53
C ILE A 67 16.10 -53.01 -17.79
N SER A 68 16.68 -52.43 -18.85
CA SER A 68 16.91 -53.17 -20.10
C SER A 68 18.03 -54.22 -20.06
N ASN A 69 18.81 -54.32 -18.96
CA ASN A 69 19.99 -55.18 -18.85
C ASN A 69 19.94 -56.11 -17.60
N ASP A 70 19.36 -57.30 -17.71
CA ASP A 70 19.24 -58.34 -16.64
C ASP A 70 20.54 -59.19 -16.48
N ASN A 71 20.89 -59.93 -15.39
CA ASN A 71 20.12 -60.41 -14.21
C ASN A 71 20.97 -60.72 -12.92
N THR A 72 22.24 -60.28 -12.79
CA THR A 72 23.03 -60.46 -11.54
C THR A 72 23.81 -59.20 -11.14
N ASN A 73 24.16 -58.37 -12.12
CA ASN A 73 24.63 -57.00 -11.88
C ASN A 73 23.51 -56.04 -11.46
N LEU A 74 22.23 -56.44 -11.56
CA LEU A 74 21.08 -55.59 -11.24
C LEU A 74 21.11 -55.14 -9.78
N ASN A 75 21.50 -56.01 -8.84
CA ASN A 75 21.51 -55.69 -7.41
C ASN A 75 22.65 -54.73 -7.06
N SER A 76 23.85 -54.95 -7.62
CA SER A 76 25.00 -54.03 -7.49
C SER A 76 24.69 -52.67 -8.09
N ASN A 77 24.22 -52.63 -9.33
CA ASN A 77 23.94 -51.40 -10.05
C ASN A 77 22.74 -50.63 -9.47
N MET A 78 21.70 -51.32 -8.98
CA MET A 78 20.62 -50.69 -8.21
C MET A 78 21.14 -50.11 -6.90
N THR A 79 21.98 -50.83 -6.16
CA THR A 79 22.52 -50.32 -4.88
C THR A 79 23.38 -49.08 -5.10
N THR A 80 24.25 -49.08 -6.11
CA THR A 80 25.05 -47.91 -6.49
C THR A 80 24.19 -46.75 -6.98
N SER A 81 23.16 -47.02 -7.77
CA SER A 81 22.25 -45.98 -8.27
C SER A 81 21.37 -45.39 -7.16
N ILE A 82 20.90 -46.21 -6.22
CA ILE A 82 20.17 -45.75 -5.04
C ILE A 82 21.09 -44.91 -4.14
N ALA A 83 22.35 -45.33 -3.95
CA ALA A 83 23.33 -44.54 -3.19
C ALA A 83 23.64 -43.20 -3.87
N ALA A 84 23.80 -43.19 -5.20
CA ALA A 84 24.02 -41.96 -5.98
C ALA A 84 22.79 -41.04 -5.96
N LEU A 85 21.58 -41.61 -6.05
CA LEU A 85 20.32 -40.86 -5.95
C LEU A 85 20.16 -40.26 -4.56
N ASN A 86 20.46 -41.04 -3.51
CA ASN A 86 20.39 -40.57 -2.12
C ASN A 86 21.41 -39.46 -1.86
N ALA A 87 22.63 -39.59 -2.37
CA ALA A 87 23.65 -38.55 -2.30
C ALA A 87 23.22 -37.27 -3.05
N SER A 88 22.72 -37.43 -4.27
CA SER A 88 22.24 -36.30 -5.09
C SER A 88 21.03 -35.59 -4.45
N LEU A 89 20.10 -36.35 -3.87
CA LEU A 89 18.95 -35.80 -3.16
C LEU A 89 19.39 -35.11 -1.86
N THR A 90 20.35 -35.68 -1.14
CA THR A 90 20.92 -35.08 0.07
C THR A 90 21.62 -33.77 -0.26
N ASP A 91 22.46 -33.74 -1.30
CA ASP A 91 23.14 -32.52 -1.76
C ASP A 91 22.16 -31.45 -2.24
N MET A 92 21.10 -31.85 -2.94
CA MET A 92 20.06 -30.92 -3.39
C MET A 92 19.28 -30.33 -2.21
N LEU A 93 18.91 -31.16 -1.22
CA LEU A 93 18.23 -30.72 0.00
C LEU A 93 19.13 -29.80 0.82
N GLN A 94 20.41 -30.16 0.99
CA GLN A 94 21.41 -29.36 1.69
C GLN A 94 21.59 -27.99 1.00
N THR A 95 21.76 -27.99 -0.32
CA THR A 95 21.96 -26.76 -1.12
C THR A 95 20.73 -25.88 -1.05
N THR A 96 19.54 -26.44 -1.28
CA THR A 96 18.28 -25.68 -1.22
C THR A 96 18.03 -25.11 0.17
N THR A 97 18.27 -25.89 1.22
CA THR A 97 18.15 -25.44 2.61
C THR A 97 19.14 -24.32 2.92
N ASN A 98 20.39 -24.46 2.50
CA ASN A 98 21.42 -23.43 2.66
C ASN A 98 21.09 -22.16 1.87
N THR A 99 20.53 -22.27 0.67
CA THR A 99 20.05 -21.13 -0.12
C THR A 99 18.86 -20.45 0.55
N ILE A 100 17.90 -21.21 1.10
CA ILE A 100 16.77 -20.63 1.84
C ILE A 100 17.27 -19.92 3.10
N ILE A 101 18.14 -20.55 3.89
CA ILE A 101 18.75 -19.94 5.08
C ILE A 101 19.54 -18.69 4.70
N SER A 102 20.34 -18.76 3.63
CA SER A 102 21.09 -17.61 3.11
C SER A 102 20.16 -16.50 2.66
N ASN A 103 19.06 -16.80 1.97
CA ASN A 103 18.05 -15.83 1.56
C ASN A 103 17.31 -15.23 2.77
N MET A 104 17.01 -16.03 3.79
CA MET A 104 16.41 -15.55 5.05
C MET A 104 17.38 -14.67 5.85
N ASN A 105 18.68 -14.97 5.82
CA ASN A 105 19.72 -14.18 6.49
C ASN A 105 20.13 -12.93 5.69
N THR A 106 20.03 -12.96 4.36
CA THR A 106 20.30 -11.81 3.46
C THR A 106 19.08 -10.92 3.24
N ILE A 107 17.87 -11.37 3.60
CA ILE A 107 16.80 -10.49 4.08
C ILE A 107 17.27 -9.95 5.44
N GLN A 108 18.30 -9.09 5.41
CA GLN A 108 18.59 -8.20 6.51
C GLN A 108 17.27 -7.54 6.90
N ALA A 109 16.92 -7.70 8.17
CA ALA A 109 15.73 -7.15 8.78
C ALA A 109 15.56 -5.69 8.38
N ARG A 110 14.73 -5.42 7.36
CA ARG A 110 14.19 -4.08 7.13
C ARG A 110 13.40 -3.78 8.38
N SER A 111 13.95 -2.96 9.28
CA SER A 111 13.17 -2.48 10.41
C SER A 111 12.11 -1.56 9.83
N CYS A 112 10.90 -2.09 9.64
CA CYS A 112 9.75 -1.29 9.31
C CYS A 112 9.19 -0.76 10.61
N THR A 113 9.15 0.57 10.73
CA THR A 113 8.52 1.24 11.87
C THR A 113 7.17 1.78 11.44
N VAL A 114 6.14 1.55 12.26
CA VAL A 114 4.84 2.19 12.08
C VAL A 114 4.92 3.57 12.71
N ARG A 115 4.83 4.61 11.88
CA ARG A 115 4.74 5.99 12.35
C ARG A 115 3.29 6.42 12.34
N LYS A 116 2.85 6.98 13.47
CA LYS A 116 1.55 7.65 13.60
C LYS A 116 1.75 9.17 13.51
N THR A 117 0.98 9.84 12.67
CA THR A 117 0.75 11.30 12.78
C THR A 117 -0.67 11.52 13.27
N SER A 118 -0.85 12.56 14.09
CA SER A 118 -2.16 12.92 14.62
C SER A 118 -2.33 14.41 14.44
N GLN A 119 -3.38 14.79 13.72
CA GLN A 119 -3.78 16.17 13.52
C GLN A 119 -5.15 16.35 14.16
N TRP A 120 -5.37 17.48 14.80
CA TRP A 120 -6.65 17.79 15.43
C TRP A 120 -6.98 19.27 15.22
N SER A 121 -8.26 19.56 15.11
CA SER A 121 -8.77 20.92 15.00
C SER A 121 -10.16 20.99 15.61
N ASP A 122 -10.40 22.02 16.42
CA ASP A 122 -11.76 22.48 16.69
C ASP A 122 -12.35 23.12 15.43
N PHE A 123 -13.67 23.09 15.31
CA PHE A 123 -14.39 23.74 14.24
C PHE A 123 -15.52 24.64 14.75
N SER A 124 -15.70 25.77 14.06
CA SER A 124 -16.91 26.59 14.05
C SER A 124 -17.20 26.87 12.57
N VAL A 125 -18.28 26.30 12.05
CA VAL A 125 -18.66 26.39 10.63
C VAL A 125 -20.05 27.02 10.55
N PRO A 126 -20.20 28.19 9.91
CA PRO A 126 -21.51 28.83 9.75
C PRO A 126 -22.53 27.90 9.09
N CYS A 127 -23.77 27.97 9.56
CA CYS A 127 -24.86 27.20 9.00
C CYS A 127 -25.11 27.54 7.53
N GLY A 128 -25.30 26.51 6.70
CA GLY A 128 -25.38 26.62 5.24
C GLY A 128 -24.01 26.70 4.54
N SER A 129 -22.90 26.52 5.26
CA SER A 129 -21.55 26.58 4.70
C SER A 129 -20.74 25.29 4.90
N GLN A 130 -19.57 25.23 4.27
CA GLN A 130 -18.63 24.12 4.38
C GLN A 130 -17.21 24.66 4.58
N LYS A 131 -16.42 23.96 5.38
CA LYS A 131 -14.99 24.25 5.57
C LYS A 131 -14.15 22.98 5.49
N ILE A 132 -13.06 23.03 4.74
CA ILE A 132 -12.04 21.97 4.68
C ILE A 132 -11.07 22.17 5.84
N PHE A 133 -10.76 21.10 6.56
CA PHE A 133 -9.85 21.11 7.72
C PHE A 133 -8.52 20.45 7.42
N PHE A 134 -8.55 19.34 6.68
CA PHE A 134 -7.36 18.58 6.34
C PHE A 134 -7.33 18.30 4.86
N GLU A 135 -6.17 18.50 4.26
CA GLU A 135 -5.89 18.16 2.87
C GLU A 135 -4.68 17.23 2.85
N ASN A 136 -4.82 16.08 2.20
CA ASN A 136 -3.73 15.14 2.08
C ASN A 136 -2.96 15.40 0.79
N PHE A 137 -1.82 16.07 0.92
CA PHE A 137 -0.84 16.23 -0.15
C PHE A 137 0.34 15.25 -0.04
N SER A 138 0.27 14.31 0.90
CA SER A 138 1.41 13.50 1.31
C SER A 138 1.75 12.42 0.29
N SER A 139 3.06 12.23 0.08
CA SER A 139 3.68 11.06 -0.54
C SER A 139 4.80 10.64 0.41
N PRO A 140 4.78 9.44 1.00
CA PRO A 140 4.08 8.21 0.58
C PRO A 140 2.59 8.13 0.99
N THR A 141 1.87 7.21 0.35
CA THR A 141 0.47 6.88 0.68
C THR A 141 0.37 6.35 2.11
N THR A 142 -0.59 6.88 2.87
CA THR A 142 -1.01 6.35 4.17
C THR A 142 -1.46 4.89 4.01
N GLU A 143 -1.13 4.02 4.97
CA GLU A 143 -1.65 2.65 4.96
C GLU A 143 -3.06 2.59 5.54
N LYS A 144 -3.32 3.44 6.54
CA LYS A 144 -4.59 3.50 7.24
C LYS A 144 -4.80 4.88 7.81
N VAL A 145 -6.03 5.37 7.75
CA VAL A 145 -6.44 6.64 8.32
C VAL A 145 -7.65 6.41 9.22
N ILE A 146 -7.59 6.97 10.43
CA ILE A 146 -8.73 6.99 11.35
C ILE A 146 -9.17 8.44 11.51
N VAL A 147 -10.41 8.72 11.14
CA VAL A 147 -11.04 10.02 11.30
C VAL A 147 -11.99 9.94 12.49
N ARG A 148 -11.81 10.84 13.45
CA ARG A 148 -12.71 11.02 14.60
C ARG A 148 -13.30 12.40 14.55
N ALA A 149 -14.60 12.52 14.75
CA ALA A 149 -15.25 13.81 14.80
C ALA A 149 -16.44 13.78 15.74
N ALA A 150 -16.70 14.88 16.43
CA ALA A 150 -17.89 15.05 17.26
C ALA A 150 -18.48 16.43 17.03
N SER A 151 -19.80 16.51 17.14
CA SER A 151 -20.54 17.77 17.13
C SER A 151 -20.94 18.13 18.56
N PHE A 152 -20.69 19.36 18.98
CA PHE A 152 -21.13 19.89 20.28
C PHE A 152 -22.49 20.60 20.20
N GLN A 153 -23.20 20.48 19.08
CA GLN A 153 -24.54 21.06 18.96
C GLN A 153 -25.53 20.31 19.86
N PRO A 154 -26.47 21.03 20.51
CA PRO A 154 -27.60 20.38 21.18
C PRO A 154 -28.50 19.67 20.16
N VAL A 155 -29.30 18.70 20.63
CA VAL A 155 -30.23 17.92 19.78
C VAL A 155 -31.22 18.83 19.03
N GLU A 156 -31.63 19.93 19.67
CA GLU A 156 -32.59 20.90 19.14
C GLU A 156 -31.94 21.98 18.27
N SER A 157 -30.64 21.87 17.95
CA SER A 157 -29.96 22.86 17.13
C SER A 157 -30.57 22.91 15.72
N PRO A 158 -30.83 24.12 15.18
CA PRO A 158 -31.33 24.28 13.81
C PRO A 158 -30.26 23.97 12.76
N CYS A 159 -29.04 23.64 13.18
CA CYS A 159 -27.89 23.35 12.32
C CYS A 159 -27.30 21.99 12.68
N ARG A 160 -26.89 21.24 11.67
CA ARG A 160 -26.33 19.90 11.84
C ARG A 160 -25.00 19.77 11.14
N ALA A 161 -23.98 19.32 11.86
CA ALA A 161 -22.67 19.05 11.28
C ALA A 161 -22.67 17.72 10.52
N VAL A 162 -22.18 17.75 9.28
CA VAL A 162 -21.95 16.60 8.42
C VAL A 162 -20.46 16.53 8.13
N LEU A 163 -19.84 15.39 8.49
CA LEU A 163 -18.49 15.04 8.11
C LEU A 163 -18.47 14.60 6.65
N ILE A 164 -17.61 15.24 5.86
CA ILE A 164 -17.39 14.93 4.44
C ILE A 164 -15.95 14.49 4.28
N ILE A 165 -15.76 13.28 3.76
CA ILE A 165 -14.45 12.72 3.44
C ILE A 165 -14.43 12.46 1.94
N VAL A 166 -13.51 13.12 1.23
CA VAL A 166 -13.26 12.87 -0.19
C VAL A 166 -12.05 11.96 -0.29
N GLN A 167 -12.20 10.78 -0.88
CA GLN A 167 -11.14 9.81 -1.11
C GLN A 167 -10.28 10.20 -2.33
N GLN A 168 -9.07 9.63 -2.47
CA GLN A 168 -8.17 10.02 -3.57
C GLN A 168 -8.67 9.57 -4.95
N ASP A 169 -9.53 8.54 -4.99
CA ASP A 169 -10.22 8.08 -6.19
C ASP A 169 -11.42 8.96 -6.60
N GLY A 170 -11.79 9.93 -5.75
CA GLY A 170 -12.91 10.85 -5.94
C GLY A 170 -14.22 10.39 -5.30
N HIS A 171 -14.27 9.24 -4.64
CA HIS A 171 -15.44 8.81 -3.87
C HIS A 171 -15.66 9.71 -2.65
N VAL A 172 -16.92 9.97 -2.31
CA VAL A 172 -17.29 10.88 -1.21
C VAL A 172 -18.09 10.11 -0.16
N ILE A 173 -17.61 10.16 1.08
CA ILE A 173 -18.29 9.61 2.25
C ILE A 173 -18.86 10.77 3.05
N GLU A 174 -20.18 10.80 3.19
CA GLU A 174 -20.88 11.74 4.07
C GLU A 174 -21.41 11.02 5.33
N ARG A 175 -21.22 11.64 6.49
CA ARG A 175 -21.69 11.13 7.79
C ARG A 175 -22.21 12.27 8.64
N LEU A 176 -23.47 12.17 9.08
CA LEU A 176 -24.03 13.08 10.07
C LEU A 176 -23.31 12.89 11.40
N LEU A 177 -22.82 13.97 12.00
CA LEU A 177 -22.23 13.94 13.33
C LEU A 177 -23.36 14.01 14.38
N PRO A 178 -23.46 13.04 15.29
CA PRO A 178 -24.49 13.07 16.31
C PRO A 178 -24.31 14.29 17.24
N PRO A 179 -25.41 14.87 17.75
CA PRO A 179 -25.36 15.98 18.69
C PRO A 179 -24.77 15.56 20.05
N ASN A 180 -24.55 16.55 20.93
CA ASN A 180 -24.10 16.37 22.33
C ASN A 180 -22.71 15.72 22.50
N GLY A 181 -21.81 15.91 21.55
CA GLY A 181 -20.41 15.50 21.66
C GLY A 181 -20.16 14.01 21.47
N SER A 182 -21.16 13.26 21.00
CA SER A 182 -20.95 11.84 20.69
C SER A 182 -20.02 11.68 19.48
N GLU A 183 -18.96 10.90 19.67
CA GLU A 183 -17.92 10.72 18.66
C GLU A 183 -18.38 9.78 17.54
N THR A 184 -18.03 10.16 16.31
CA THR A 184 -18.07 9.31 15.13
C THR A 184 -16.66 8.92 14.76
N ASN A 185 -16.40 7.62 14.66
CA ASN A 185 -15.10 7.06 14.28
C ASN A 185 -15.23 6.35 12.94
N LEU A 186 -14.45 6.77 11.94
CA LEU A 186 -14.35 6.13 10.64
C LEU A 186 -12.93 5.68 10.37
N GLN A 187 -12.80 4.44 9.90
CA GLN A 187 -11.57 3.93 9.32
C GLN A 187 -11.68 3.97 7.80
N ILE A 188 -10.69 4.56 7.15
CA ILE A 188 -10.56 4.66 5.68
C ILE A 188 -9.12 4.35 5.28
N ASP A 189 -8.90 4.00 4.02
CA ASP A 189 -7.57 3.66 3.51
C ASP A 189 -6.80 4.91 3.04
N ASP A 190 -7.53 5.85 2.44
CA ASP A 190 -6.98 7.13 1.98
C ASP A 190 -8.01 8.26 2.06
N TYR A 191 -7.52 9.49 1.91
CA TYR A 191 -8.33 10.68 1.70
C TYR A 191 -7.56 11.69 0.85
N SER A 192 -8.28 12.53 0.11
CA SER A 192 -7.79 13.75 -0.52
C SER A 192 -8.04 14.96 0.36
N ASN A 193 -9.24 15.09 0.92
CA ASN A 193 -9.56 16.14 1.88
C ASN A 193 -10.68 15.69 2.84
N ILE A 194 -10.70 16.34 4.00
CA ILE A 194 -11.72 16.14 5.02
C ILE A 194 -12.29 17.50 5.38
N ALA A 195 -13.61 17.60 5.35
CA ALA A 195 -14.37 18.83 5.55
C ALA A 195 -15.54 18.60 6.50
N ILE A 196 -16.01 19.69 7.10
CA ILE A 196 -17.30 19.75 7.80
C ILE A 196 -18.20 20.66 6.99
N ARG A 197 -19.39 20.15 6.65
CA ARG A 197 -20.51 20.94 6.15
C ARG A 197 -21.51 21.14 7.29
N CYS A 198 -22.01 22.34 7.44
CA CYS A 198 -23.04 22.66 8.41
C CYS A 198 -24.35 22.84 7.66
N ASP A 199 -25.23 21.85 7.71
CA ASP A 199 -26.49 21.86 6.98
C ASP A 199 -27.63 22.41 7.86
N PHE A 200 -28.64 22.97 7.22
CA PHE A 200 -29.88 23.34 7.90
C PHE A 200 -30.62 22.08 8.37
N GLY A 201 -31.07 22.10 9.62
CA GLY A 201 -31.97 21.09 10.16
C GLY A 201 -33.37 21.20 9.57
N ILE A 202 -34.25 20.30 10.01
CA ILE A 202 -35.68 20.36 9.68
C ILE A 202 -36.33 21.32 10.68
N GLY A 203 -36.90 22.44 10.21
CA GLY A 203 -37.59 23.41 11.06
C GLY A 203 -37.45 24.84 10.57
N ASP A 204 -37.62 25.79 11.49
CA ASP A 204 -37.44 27.23 11.26
C ASP A 204 -36.01 27.55 10.80
N PRO A 205 -35.83 28.62 9.99
CA PRO A 205 -34.50 29.06 9.57
C PRO A 205 -33.63 29.33 10.80
N PRO A 206 -32.33 28.96 10.78
CA PRO A 206 -31.48 29.17 11.93
C PRO A 206 -31.34 30.68 12.21
N PRO A 207 -31.18 31.05 13.49
CA PRO A 207 -30.81 32.41 13.87
C PRO A 207 -29.60 32.90 13.07
N GLU A 208 -29.56 34.19 12.74
CA GLU A 208 -28.37 34.81 12.13
C GLU A 208 -27.12 34.48 12.96
N ASN A 209 -26.03 34.12 12.28
CA ASN A 209 -24.75 33.71 12.88
C ASN A 209 -24.78 32.38 13.68
N SER A 210 -25.70 31.47 13.35
CA SER A 210 -25.66 30.10 13.87
C SER A 210 -24.50 29.32 13.26
N ASP A 211 -23.74 28.62 14.12
CA ASP A 211 -22.57 27.83 13.73
C ASP A 211 -22.70 26.39 14.21
N CYS A 212 -22.24 25.46 13.37
CA CYS A 212 -21.87 24.12 13.80
C CYS A 212 -20.53 24.15 14.53
N LYS A 213 -20.52 23.70 15.79
CA LYS A 213 -19.30 23.57 16.60
C LYS A 213 -18.98 22.12 16.92
N GLY A 214 -17.70 21.81 17.09
CA GLY A 214 -17.22 20.46 17.38
C GLY A 214 -15.70 20.35 17.22
N PHE A 215 -15.21 19.12 17.16
CA PHE A 215 -13.81 18.84 16.84
C PHE A 215 -13.69 17.77 15.75
N ILE A 216 -12.54 17.77 15.10
CA ILE A 216 -12.14 16.75 14.15
C ILE A 216 -10.68 16.36 14.40
N GLN A 217 -10.40 15.07 14.37
CA GLN A 217 -9.08 14.48 14.52
C GLN A 217 -8.84 13.49 13.39
N VAL A 218 -7.63 13.52 12.83
CA VAL A 218 -7.17 12.58 11.82
C VAL A 218 -5.89 11.93 12.34
N ASP A 219 -5.93 10.62 12.48
CA ASP A 219 -4.76 9.79 12.77
C ASP A 219 -4.36 9.05 11.50
N GLU A 220 -3.15 9.31 11.02
CA GLU A 220 -2.60 8.63 9.84
C GLU A 220 -1.50 7.67 10.27
N PHE A 221 -1.51 6.48 9.69
CA PHE A 221 -0.53 5.44 9.94
C PHE A 221 0.28 5.20 8.68
N PHE A 222 1.61 5.27 8.83
CA PHE A 222 2.57 5.04 7.76
C PHE A 222 3.50 3.90 8.15
N CYS A 223 3.76 2.99 7.22
CA CYS A 223 4.85 2.05 7.35
C CYS A 223 6.10 2.62 6.69
N ILE A 224 7.15 2.84 7.48
CA ILE A 224 8.44 3.32 7.01
C ILE A 224 9.44 2.18 7.16
N CYS A 225 9.74 1.52 6.05
CA CYS A 225 10.79 0.52 5.98
C CYS A 225 12.11 1.18 5.60
N CYS A 226 13.06 1.20 6.54
CA CYS A 226 14.42 1.63 6.24
C CYS A 226 15.20 0.46 5.61
N PRO A 227 16.01 0.70 4.57
CA PRO A 227 17.01 -0.28 4.17
C PRO A 227 18.01 -0.44 5.32
N SER A 228 18.23 -1.68 5.76
CA SER A 228 19.25 -2.01 6.75
C SER A 228 20.61 -1.61 6.17
N GLY A 229 21.29 -0.64 6.78
CA GLY A 229 22.64 -0.26 6.32
C GLY A 229 23.06 1.21 6.45
N VAL A 230 22.21 2.13 6.92
CA VAL A 230 22.68 3.46 7.31
C VAL A 230 22.81 3.50 8.83
N VAL A 231 23.88 2.89 9.32
CA VAL A 231 24.42 3.21 10.64
C VAL A 231 25.04 4.60 10.50
N ALA A 232 24.51 5.57 11.25
CA ALA A 232 25.12 6.89 11.39
C ALA A 232 26.41 6.81 12.21
#